data_AF-A0A2V9FS62-F1
#
_entry.id   AF-A0A2V9FS62-F1
#
_cell.length_a   1.000
_cell.length_b   1.000
_cell.length_c   1.000
_cell.angle_alpha   90.00
_cell.angle_beta   90.00
_cell.angle_gamma   90.00
#
_symmetry.space_group_name_H-M   'P 1'
#
loop_
_entity.id
_entity.type
_entity.pdbx_description
1 polymer ?
#
loop_
_entity_poly.entity_id
_entity_poly.type
_entity_poly.pdbx_seq_one_letter_code
_entity_poly.pdbx_strand_id
1 'polypeptide(L)' 'MSKRKIFDELMEGVAAMKSHRRGKITLRTYRDEAAPLPKVDSKLIRDTRKRLRCSRAVFARKLRINERTL' A
#
# COMPACT_ATOMS: atom_id res chain seq x y z
N MET A 1 13.63 -35.06 -10.68
CA MET A 1 12.71 -33.99 -10.24
C MET A 1 11.49 -34.00 -11.15
N SER A 2 10.33 -34.42 -10.64
CA SER A 2 9.09 -34.47 -11.44
C SER A 2 8.69 -33.06 -11.91
N LYS A 3 8.20 -32.95 -13.15
CA LYS A 3 7.74 -31.69 -13.74
C LYS A 3 6.45 -31.28 -13.04
N ARG A 4 6.51 -30.22 -12.22
CA ARG A 4 5.34 -29.70 -11.50
C ARG A 4 4.25 -29.28 -12.47
N LYS A 5 3.00 -29.63 -12.15
CA LYS A 5 1.81 -29.27 -12.94
C LYS A 5 1.21 -28.00 -12.35
N ILE A 6 1.78 -26.87 -12.72
CA ILE A 6 1.46 -25.55 -12.14
C ILE A 6 -0.04 -25.22 -12.26
N PHE A 7 -0.67 -25.56 -13.38
CA PHE A 7 -2.09 -25.30 -13.59
C PHE A 7 -2.97 -26.06 -12.59
N ASP A 8 -2.66 -27.33 -12.34
CA ASP A 8 -3.41 -28.18 -11.41
C ASP A 8 -3.28 -27.64 -9.97
N GLU A 9 -2.08 -27.24 -9.56
CA GLU A 9 -1.80 -26.64 -8.25
C GLU A 9 -2.58 -25.32 -8.04
N LEU A 10 -2.68 -24.48 -9.07
CA LEU A 10 -3.47 -23.25 -9.02
C LEU A 10 -4.96 -23.53 -8.87
N MET A 11 -5.49 -24.49 -9.64
CA MET A 11 -6.91 -24.87 -9.59
C MET A 11 -7.28 -25.49 -8.24
N GLU A 12 -6.38 -26.28 -7.64
CA GLU A 12 -6.53 -26.77 -6.27
C GLU A 12 -6.64 -25.61 -5.26
N GLY A 13 -5.76 -24.59 -5.38
CA GLY A 13 -5.83 -23.38 -4.56
C GLY A 13 -7.17 -22.64 -4.70
N VAL A 14 -7.72 -22.53 -5.92
CA VAL A 14 -9.03 -21.92 -6.17
C VAL A 14 -10.17 -22.70 -5.51
N ALA A 15 -10.13 -24.04 -5.59
CA ALA A 15 -11.10 -24.89 -4.92
C ALA A 15 -11.02 -24.75 -3.39
N ALA A 16 -9.82 -24.69 -2.83
CA ALA A 16 -9.58 -24.47 -1.41
C ALA A 16 -10.15 -23.10 -0.96
N MET A 17 -9.92 -22.02 -1.71
CA MET A 17 -10.51 -20.71 -1.42
C MET A 17 -12.04 -20.75 -1.37
N LYS A 18 -12.69 -21.47 -2.31
CA LYS A 18 -14.15 -21.63 -2.32
C LYS A 18 -14.67 -22.40 -1.10
N SER A 19 -13.94 -23.40 -0.64
CA SER A 19 -14.31 -24.16 0.57
C SER A 19 -14.07 -23.37 1.86
N HIS A 20 -13.00 -22.55 1.90
CA HIS A 20 -12.71 -21.64 3.01
C HIS A 20 -13.81 -20.59 3.19
N ARG A 21 -14.28 -19.97 2.09
CA ARG A 21 -15.40 -19.01 2.13
C ARG A 21 -16.72 -19.63 2.59
N ARG A 22 -16.91 -20.94 2.41
CA ARG A 22 -18.07 -21.71 2.89
C ARG A 22 -17.89 -22.22 4.33
N GLY A 23 -16.78 -21.90 5.00
CA GLY A 23 -16.47 -22.37 6.34
C GLY A 23 -16.14 -23.87 6.44
N LYS A 24 -15.93 -24.56 5.32
CA LYS A 24 -15.67 -26.01 5.29
C LYS A 24 -14.22 -26.38 5.63
N ILE A 25 -13.30 -25.45 5.41
CA ILE A 25 -11.88 -25.60 5.73
C ILE A 25 -11.36 -24.29 6.33
N THR A 26 -10.30 -24.36 7.13
CA THR A 26 -9.56 -23.21 7.64
C THR A 26 -8.24 -23.07 6.87
N LEU A 27 -7.96 -21.89 6.32
CA LEU A 27 -6.70 -21.58 5.67
C LEU A 27 -5.88 -20.66 6.56
N ARG A 28 -4.55 -20.69 6.42
CA ARG A 28 -3.68 -19.72 7.09
C ARG A 28 -4.04 -18.32 6.57
N THR A 29 -4.46 -17.46 7.47
CA THR A 29 -4.85 -16.08 7.16
C THR A 29 -3.94 -15.11 7.90
N TYR A 30 -3.65 -13.98 7.27
CA TYR A 30 -3.00 -12.84 7.89
C TYR A 30 -3.92 -11.65 7.68
N ARG A 31 -4.33 -11.02 8.78
CA ARG A 31 -5.07 -9.76 8.72
C ARG A 31 -4.02 -8.66 8.76
N ASP A 32 -4.02 -7.84 7.72
CA ASP A 32 -3.23 -6.63 7.69
C ASP A 32 -4.19 -5.46 7.90
N GLU A 33 -3.91 -4.63 8.91
CA GLU A 33 -4.64 -3.39 9.12
C GLU A 33 -3.89 -2.27 8.40
N ALA A 34 -4.58 -1.56 7.51
CA ALA A 34 -3.98 -0.42 6.84
C ALA A 34 -3.62 0.65 7.87
N ALA A 35 -2.34 1.02 7.95
CA ALA A 35 -1.90 2.09 8.83
C ALA A 35 -2.63 3.39 8.45
N PRO A 36 -3.13 4.16 9.44
CA PRO A 36 -3.78 5.43 9.16
C PRO A 36 -2.78 6.40 8.52
N LEU A 37 -3.27 7.24 7.60
CA LEU A 37 -2.44 8.27 7.01
C LEU A 37 -1.91 9.21 8.11
N PRO A 38 -0.63 9.62 8.05
CA PRO A 38 -0.08 10.55 9.02
C PRO A 38 -0.82 11.89 8.94
N LYS A 39 -1.10 12.50 10.09
CA LYS A 39 -1.65 13.85 10.14
C LYS A 39 -0.56 14.84 9.69
N VAL A 40 -0.82 15.53 8.58
CA VAL A 40 0.07 16.58 8.06
C VAL A 40 -0.54 17.94 8.41
N ASP A 41 0.21 18.76 9.14
CA ASP A 41 -0.18 20.13 9.47
C ASP A 41 0.63 21.16 8.66
N SER A 42 0.16 22.41 8.65
CA SER A 42 0.83 23.50 7.93
C SER A 42 2.22 23.81 8.50
N LYS A 43 2.43 23.55 9.79
CA LYS A 43 3.72 23.74 10.47
C LYS A 43 4.76 22.74 9.98
N LEU A 44 4.42 21.45 9.88
CA LEU A 44 5.27 20.39 9.36
C LEU A 44 5.68 20.66 7.92
N ILE A 45 4.76 21.13 7.08
CA ILE A 45 5.03 21.51 5.68
C ILE A 45 6.08 22.64 5.64
N ARG A 46 5.85 23.70 6.42
CA ARG A 46 6.76 24.86 6.46
C ARG A 46 8.13 24.51 7.01
N ASP A 47 8.19 23.73 8.08
CA ASP A 47 9.43 23.38 8.76
C ASP A 47 10.26 22.38 7.91
N THR A 48 9.59 21.45 7.23
CA THR A 48 10.21 20.56 6.25
C THR A 48 10.82 21.34 5.08
N ARG A 49 10.08 22.31 4.53
CA ARG A 49 10.60 23.18 3.46
C ARG A 49 11.84 23.95 3.90
N LYS A 50 11.82 24.53 5.11
CA LYS A 50 12.97 25.25 5.70
C LYS A 50 14.17 24.33 5.88
N ARG A 51 13.97 23.12 6.41
CA ARG A 51 15.03 22.13 6.62
C ARG A 51 15.68 21.69 5.31
N LEU A 52 14.88 21.53 4.26
CA LEU A 52 15.35 21.18 2.91
C LEU A 52 15.92 22.37 2.12
N ARG A 53 15.90 23.58 2.69
CA ARG A 53 16.41 24.82 2.08
C ARG A 53 15.85 25.09 0.68
N CYS A 54 14.58 24.78 0.46
CA CYS A 54 13.91 24.97 -0.82
C CYS A 54 12.92 26.13 -0.80
N SER A 55 12.75 26.79 -1.96
CA SER A 55 11.70 27.78 -2.16
C SER A 55 10.32 27.10 -2.23
N ARG A 56 9.24 27.87 -2.05
CA ARG A 56 7.85 27.36 -2.17
C ARG A 56 7.61 26.74 -3.55
N ALA A 57 8.05 27.41 -4.62
CA ALA A 57 7.94 26.93 -5.99
C ALA A 57 8.65 25.59 -6.21
N VAL A 58 9.90 25.47 -5.76
CA VAL A 58 10.68 24.24 -5.89
C VAL A 58 10.06 23.10 -5.08
N PHE A 59 9.58 23.39 -3.87
CA PHE A 59 8.94 22.39 -3.01
C PHE A 59 7.62 21.88 -3.61
N ALA A 60 6.77 22.78 -4.13
CA ALA A 60 5.52 22.42 -4.80
C ALA A 60 5.76 21.56 -6.04
N ARG A 61 6.75 21.91 -6.87
CA ARG A 61 7.14 21.12 -8.05
C ARG A 61 7.63 19.72 -7.68
N LYS A 62 8.36 19.57 -6.57
CA LYS A 62 8.80 18.25 -6.09
C LYS A 62 7.65 17.37 -5.61
N LEU A 63 6.63 17.98 -5.02
CA LEU A 63 5.40 17.30 -4.57
C LEU A 63 4.35 17.14 -5.69
N ARG A 64 4.62 17.66 -6.90
CA ARG A 64 3.69 17.66 -8.05
C ARG A 64 2.34 18.33 -7.72
N ILE A 65 2.37 19.43 -6.98
CA ILE A 65 1.20 20.24 -6.63
C ILE A 65 1.37 21.69 -7.12
N ASN A 66 0.26 22.42 -7.23
CA ASN A 66 0.29 23.83 -7.61
C ASN A 66 0.91 24.66 -6.48
N GLU A 67 1.73 25.65 -6.84
CA GLU A 67 2.39 26.58 -5.91
C GLU A 67 1.41 27.35 -5.04
N ARG A 68 0.19 27.65 -5.54
CA ARG A 68 -0.86 28.33 -4.77
C ARG A 68 -1.47 27.47 -3.67
N THR A 69 -1.41 26.14 -3.80
CA THR A 69 -2.00 25.18 -2.86
C THR A 69 -1.11 24.92 -1.64
N LEU A 70 0.21 24.95 -1.86
CA LEU A 70 1.24 24.78 -0.83
C LEU A 70 1.48 26.07 -0.06
#